data_AF-A0AB36CM35-F1
#
_entry.id   AF-A0AB36CM35-F1
#
_cell.length_a   1.000
_cell.length_b   1.000
_cell.length_c   1.000
_cell.angle_alpha   90.00
_cell.angle_beta   90.00
_cell.angle_gamma   90.00
#
_symmetry.space_group_name_H-M   'P 1'
#
loop_
_entity.id
_entity.type
_entity.pdbx_description
1 polymer ?
#
loop_
_entity_poly.entity_id
_entity_poly.type
_entity_poly.pdbx_seq_one_letter_code
_entity_poly.pdbx_strand_id
1 'polypeptide(L)'
;MALTVAEATEYRLLLTEINRMAQRDLVSLWRLFSDRSRDEFFASLMAGSSDVVALYRAMAAETAGLFYEETQGLEFIPSTQNLVLAPNVEQLERNLRWAYYGAQSANALSLVSGIVQKHVVNGSRDYGIEVMRSEVWMRDARPGACTFCRLLATRGVQDKSTGRFTDGFTSDDAAAVKGGGSRVRAGVADGGQAIGDAFHENCMCLPVLQSEYDVPSHVEEWLAQYNEAYSAVGGASDLSAVLSEMRRLSGHAH
;
A
#
# COMPACT_ATOMS: atom_id res chain seq x y z
N MET A 1 11.66 18.82 -11.52
CA MET A 1 11.04 18.77 -12.87
C MET A 1 9.88 17.82 -12.69
N ALA A 2 8.65 18.26 -12.96
CA ALA A 2 7.47 17.52 -12.54
C ALA A 2 7.52 16.07 -13.03
N LEU A 3 7.16 15.14 -12.16
CA LEU A 3 7.12 13.71 -12.47
C LEU A 3 6.17 13.50 -13.66
N THR A 4 6.68 12.87 -14.72
CA THR A 4 5.86 12.60 -15.90
C THR A 4 5.00 11.35 -15.71
N VAL A 5 3.89 11.29 -16.44
CA VAL A 5 3.02 10.09 -16.49
C VAL A 5 3.80 8.87 -17.02
N ALA A 6 4.77 9.08 -17.92
CA ALA A 6 5.59 8.01 -18.48
C ALA A 6 6.50 7.39 -17.40
N GLU A 7 7.24 8.21 -16.65
CA GLU A 7 8.11 7.75 -15.55
C GLU A 7 7.30 7.02 -14.46
N ALA A 8 6.16 7.59 -14.06
CA ALA A 8 5.26 6.96 -13.09
C ALA A 8 4.68 5.63 -13.59
N THR A 9 4.47 5.49 -14.91
CA THR A 9 3.98 4.24 -15.53
C THR A 9 5.08 3.20 -15.60
N GLU A 10 6.28 3.58 -16.04
CA GLU A 10 7.44 2.70 -16.11
C GLU A 10 7.78 2.13 -14.74
N TYR A 11 7.82 2.98 -13.71
CA TYR A 11 8.08 2.53 -12.34
C TYR A 11 7.03 1.51 -11.85
N ARG A 12 5.74 1.72 -12.15
CA ARG A 12 4.69 0.75 -11.82
C ARG A 12 4.83 -0.57 -12.58
N LEU A 13 5.32 -0.55 -13.82
CA LEU A 13 5.60 -1.76 -14.58
C LEU A 13 6.74 -2.55 -13.94
N LEU A 14 7.79 -1.88 -13.48
CA LEU A 14 8.89 -2.51 -12.73
C LEU A 14 8.37 -3.18 -11.44
N LEU A 15 7.56 -2.48 -10.65
CA LEU A 15 6.95 -3.06 -9.44
C LEU A 15 6.02 -4.23 -9.76
N THR A 16 5.31 -4.17 -10.88
CA THR A 16 4.45 -5.27 -11.35
C THR A 16 5.29 -6.49 -11.71
N GLU A 17 6.43 -6.30 -12.38
CA GLU A 17 7.33 -7.38 -12.75
C GLU A 17 8.01 -8.02 -11.53
N ILE A 18 8.45 -7.21 -10.57
CA ILE A 18 8.98 -7.70 -9.28
C ILE A 18 7.93 -8.55 -8.56
N ASN A 19 6.68 -8.07 -8.47
CA ASN A 19 5.60 -8.84 -7.89
C ASN A 19 5.32 -10.13 -8.69
N ARG A 20 5.32 -10.08 -10.02
CA ARG A 20 5.11 -11.27 -10.87
C ARG A 20 6.16 -12.36 -10.58
N MET A 21 7.42 -11.98 -10.41
CA MET A 21 8.49 -12.91 -10.03
C MET A 21 8.26 -13.49 -8.63
N ALA A 22 7.93 -12.65 -7.64
CA ALA A 22 7.60 -13.09 -6.28
C ALA A 22 6.43 -14.09 -6.25
N GLN A 23 5.38 -13.82 -7.03
CA GLN A 23 4.22 -14.72 -7.11
C GLN A 23 4.56 -16.06 -7.77
N ARG A 24 5.42 -16.07 -8.79
CA ARG A 24 5.90 -17.31 -9.42
C ARG A 24 6.63 -18.19 -8.40
N ASP A 25 7.50 -17.59 -7.59
CA ASP A 25 8.30 -18.33 -6.62
C ASP A 25 7.43 -18.80 -5.45
N LEU A 26 6.48 -17.98 -5.00
CA LEU A 26 5.46 -18.38 -4.02
C LEU A 26 4.62 -19.57 -4.50
N VAL A 27 4.12 -19.55 -5.74
CA VAL A 27 3.35 -20.67 -6.31
C VAL A 27 4.21 -21.93 -6.41
N SER A 28 5.52 -21.78 -6.69
CA SER A 28 6.45 -22.91 -6.71
C SER A 28 6.63 -23.51 -5.31
N LEU A 29 6.81 -22.67 -4.28
CA LEU A 29 6.87 -23.10 -2.88
C LEU A 29 5.57 -23.79 -2.45
N TRP A 30 4.41 -23.23 -2.81
CA TRP A 30 3.10 -23.79 -2.48
C TRP A 30 2.96 -25.21 -3.03
N ARG A 31 3.33 -25.44 -4.29
CA ARG A 31 3.28 -26.76 -4.93
C ARG A 31 4.26 -27.73 -4.29
N LEU A 32 5.47 -27.28 -3.98
CA LEU A 32 6.54 -28.10 -3.41
C LEU A 32 6.16 -28.74 -2.07
N PHE A 33 5.33 -28.06 -1.28
CA PHE A 33 4.96 -28.52 0.07
C PHE A 33 3.54 -29.09 0.17
N SER A 34 2.79 -29.14 -0.93
CA SER A 34 1.35 -29.47 -0.95
C SER A 34 0.98 -30.87 -0.48
N ASP A 35 1.96 -31.79 -0.39
CA ASP A 35 1.81 -33.15 0.12
C ASP A 35 2.10 -33.29 1.62
N ARG A 36 2.57 -32.23 2.28
CA ARG A 36 2.91 -32.24 3.71
C ARG A 36 1.68 -32.17 4.60
N SER A 37 1.85 -32.56 5.86
CA SER A 37 0.82 -32.31 6.88
C SER A 37 0.56 -30.81 7.02
N ARG A 38 -0.62 -30.44 7.55
CA ARG A 38 -1.06 -29.04 7.61
C ARG A 38 -0.04 -28.11 8.30
N ASP A 39 0.55 -28.56 9.40
CA ASP A 39 1.48 -27.75 10.20
C ASP A 39 2.89 -27.73 9.60
N GLU A 40 3.34 -28.84 9.01
CA GLU A 40 4.59 -28.89 8.25
C GLU A 40 4.52 -28.02 6.99
N PHE A 41 3.37 -28.01 6.32
CA PHE A 41 3.09 -27.11 5.20
C PHE A 41 3.22 -25.66 5.66
N PHE A 42 2.56 -25.28 6.77
CA PHE A 42 2.61 -23.91 7.26
C PHE A 42 4.03 -23.48 7.66
N ALA A 43 4.77 -24.33 8.37
CA ALA A 43 6.16 -24.04 8.74
C ALA A 43 7.04 -23.83 7.50
N SER A 44 6.86 -24.67 6.48
CA SER A 44 7.58 -24.58 5.20
C SER A 44 7.17 -23.34 4.39
N LEU A 45 5.88 -23.03 4.37
CA LEU A 45 5.33 -21.82 3.76
C LEU A 45 5.88 -20.57 4.44
N MET A 46 5.92 -20.53 5.77
CA MET A 46 6.41 -19.37 6.53
C MET A 46 7.88 -19.09 6.24
N ALA A 47 8.73 -20.13 6.30
CA ALA A 47 10.15 -19.99 5.99
C ALA A 47 10.35 -19.53 4.53
N GLY A 48 9.78 -20.26 3.56
CA GLY A 48 9.95 -19.93 2.15
C GLY A 48 9.34 -18.59 1.75
N SER A 49 8.17 -18.22 2.28
CA SER A 49 7.56 -16.91 2.01
C SER A 49 8.35 -15.77 2.62
N SER A 50 9.03 -15.99 3.75
CA SER A 50 9.93 -14.98 4.34
C SER A 50 11.11 -14.69 3.42
N ASP A 51 11.71 -15.72 2.84
CA ASP A 51 12.83 -15.57 1.89
C ASP A 51 12.38 -14.87 0.60
N VAL A 52 11.24 -15.29 0.04
CA VAL A 52 10.63 -14.64 -1.14
C VAL A 52 10.35 -13.17 -0.84
N VAL A 53 9.69 -12.87 0.27
CA VAL A 53 9.39 -11.50 0.66
C VAL A 53 10.67 -10.69 0.84
N ALA A 54 11.67 -11.20 1.56
CA ALA A 54 12.92 -10.48 1.80
C ALA A 54 13.62 -10.10 0.49
N LEU A 55 13.76 -11.06 -0.43
CA LEU A 55 14.41 -10.86 -1.72
C LEU A 55 13.69 -9.81 -2.57
N TYR A 56 12.40 -10.01 -2.83
CA TYR A 56 11.67 -9.15 -3.77
C TYR A 56 11.29 -7.79 -3.15
N ARG A 57 11.15 -7.71 -1.82
CA ARG A 57 11.03 -6.42 -1.12
C ARG A 57 12.29 -5.58 -1.27
N ALA A 58 13.47 -6.19 -1.16
CA ALA A 58 14.74 -5.48 -1.35
C ALA A 58 14.84 -4.95 -2.79
N MET A 59 14.53 -5.77 -3.79
CA MET A 59 14.47 -5.32 -5.19
C MET A 59 13.48 -4.17 -5.41
N ALA A 60 12.30 -4.21 -4.78
CA ALA A 60 11.32 -3.13 -4.86
C ALA A 60 11.84 -1.83 -4.22
N ALA A 61 12.55 -1.91 -3.10
CA ALA A 61 13.15 -0.76 -2.43
C ALA A 61 14.33 -0.18 -3.23
N GLU A 62 15.19 -1.01 -3.82
CA GLU A 62 16.29 -0.55 -4.68
C GLU A 62 15.76 0.15 -5.94
N THR A 63 14.73 -0.42 -6.57
CA THR A 63 14.04 0.21 -7.71
C THR A 63 13.44 1.56 -7.30
N ALA A 64 12.89 1.65 -6.08
CA ALA A 64 12.39 2.91 -5.55
C ALA A 64 13.49 3.94 -5.37
N GLY A 65 14.68 3.53 -4.92
CA GLY A 65 15.80 4.44 -4.76
C GLY A 65 16.21 5.12 -6.04
N LEU A 66 16.41 4.34 -7.10
CA LEU A 66 16.70 4.88 -8.43
C LEU A 66 15.59 5.83 -8.90
N PHE A 67 14.32 5.40 -8.77
CA PHE A 67 13.19 6.21 -9.18
C PHE A 67 13.14 7.57 -8.45
N TYR A 68 13.28 7.58 -7.12
CA TYR A 68 13.18 8.81 -6.33
C TYR A 68 14.39 9.73 -6.48
N GLU A 69 15.58 9.18 -6.68
CA GLU A 69 16.78 9.93 -6.99
C GLU A 69 16.65 10.62 -8.36
N GLU A 70 16.30 9.87 -9.40
CA GLU A 70 16.27 10.36 -10.78
C GLU A 70 15.10 11.33 -11.05
N THR A 71 13.91 11.05 -10.49
CA THR A 71 12.69 11.82 -10.81
C THR A 71 12.39 12.93 -9.81
N GLN A 72 12.85 12.80 -8.57
CA GLN A 72 12.46 13.68 -7.47
C GLN A 72 13.65 14.27 -6.70
N GLY A 73 14.89 13.93 -7.08
CA GLY A 73 16.10 14.47 -6.46
C GLY A 73 16.26 14.09 -4.99
N LEU A 74 15.60 13.00 -4.56
CA LEU A 74 15.64 12.54 -3.17
C LEU A 74 16.76 11.51 -3.03
N GLU A 75 17.92 11.96 -2.56
CA GLU A 75 19.07 11.10 -2.29
C GLU A 75 18.84 10.17 -1.11
N PHE A 76 19.42 8.98 -1.22
CA PHE A 76 19.31 7.94 -0.21
C PHE A 76 20.24 8.16 0.99
N ILE A 77 19.74 7.89 2.20
CA ILE A 77 20.54 7.91 3.42
C ILE A 77 20.90 6.47 3.79
N PRO A 78 22.19 6.07 3.89
CA PRO A 78 22.57 4.69 4.20
C PRO A 78 21.96 4.12 5.50
N SER A 79 21.62 4.97 6.48
CA SER A 79 20.98 4.55 7.73
C SER A 79 19.53 4.08 7.56
N THR A 80 18.83 4.45 6.48
CA THR A 80 17.45 4.02 6.20
C THR A 80 17.37 2.68 5.45
N GLN A 81 18.49 2.18 4.94
CA GLN A 81 18.58 0.91 4.20
C GLN A 81 18.15 -0.29 5.03
N ASN A 82 18.66 -0.43 6.25
CA ASN A 82 18.31 -1.57 7.09
C ASN A 82 16.84 -1.53 7.55
N LEU A 83 16.26 -0.33 7.68
CA LEU A 83 14.88 -0.13 8.10
C LEU A 83 13.87 -0.49 7.01
N VAL A 84 14.19 -0.16 5.76
CA VAL A 84 13.28 -0.35 4.63
C VAL A 84 13.41 -1.76 4.04
N LEU A 85 14.63 -2.30 3.94
CA LEU A 85 14.88 -3.60 3.31
C LEU A 85 14.37 -4.78 4.13
N ALA A 86 14.47 -4.71 5.46
CA ALA A 86 14.08 -5.81 6.32
C ALA A 86 12.54 -6.01 6.29
N PRO A 87 12.05 -7.24 6.03
CA PRO A 87 10.63 -7.50 6.16
C PRO A 87 10.22 -7.53 7.64
N ASN A 88 9.00 -7.05 7.93
CA ASN A 88 8.38 -7.28 9.23
C ASN A 88 7.89 -8.74 9.31
N VAL A 89 8.77 -9.63 9.75
CA VAL A 89 8.53 -11.09 9.81
C VAL A 89 7.36 -11.42 10.75
N GLU A 90 7.23 -10.71 11.88
CA GLU A 90 6.14 -10.94 12.82
C GLU A 90 4.77 -10.63 12.20
N GLN A 91 4.67 -9.52 11.47
CA GLN A 91 3.43 -9.16 10.76
C GLN A 91 3.16 -10.14 9.61
N LEU A 92 4.20 -10.55 8.88
CA LEU A 92 4.08 -11.55 7.82
C LEU A 92 3.52 -12.87 8.39
N GLU A 93 4.07 -13.35 9.51
CA GLU A 93 3.59 -14.57 10.15
C GLU A 93 2.13 -14.47 10.57
N ARG A 94 1.74 -13.38 11.26
CA ARG A 94 0.34 -13.18 11.68
C ARG A 94 -0.61 -13.22 10.49
N ASN A 95 -0.25 -12.53 9.41
CA ASN A 95 -1.07 -12.47 8.19
C ASN A 95 -1.16 -13.85 7.52
N LEU A 96 -0.03 -14.53 7.32
CA LEU A 96 0.00 -15.86 6.70
C LEU A 96 -0.75 -16.89 7.54
N ARG A 97 -0.62 -16.83 8.86
CA ARG A 97 -1.34 -17.72 9.78
C ARG A 97 -2.86 -17.51 9.67
N TRP A 98 -3.32 -16.27 9.64
CA TRP A 98 -4.72 -15.95 9.40
C TRP A 98 -5.21 -16.48 8.05
N ALA A 99 -4.47 -16.22 6.96
CA ALA A 99 -4.86 -16.65 5.62
C ALA A 99 -4.89 -18.18 5.47
N TYR A 100 -3.94 -18.89 6.09
CA TYR A 100 -3.82 -20.33 5.93
C TYR A 100 -4.74 -21.12 6.87
N TYR A 101 -4.87 -20.70 8.14
CA TYR A 101 -5.69 -21.41 9.12
C TYR A 101 -7.13 -20.91 9.19
N GLY A 102 -7.37 -19.62 8.93
CA GLY A 102 -8.67 -18.97 9.05
C GLY A 102 -9.49 -18.94 7.77
N ALA A 103 -8.88 -19.07 6.59
CA ALA A 103 -9.62 -19.14 5.35
C ALA A 103 -10.24 -20.53 5.13
N GLN A 104 -11.44 -20.57 4.55
CA GLN A 104 -11.93 -21.81 3.94
C GLN A 104 -10.93 -22.21 2.84
N SER A 105 -10.50 -23.49 2.85
CA SER A 105 -9.29 -23.98 2.15
C SER A 105 -9.22 -23.64 0.66
N ALA A 106 -10.36 -23.44 -0.02
CA ALA A 106 -10.42 -23.11 -1.45
C ALA A 106 -9.76 -21.76 -1.81
N ASN A 107 -9.60 -20.83 -0.86
CA ASN A 107 -9.09 -19.47 -1.12
C ASN A 107 -7.72 -19.18 -0.49
N ALA A 108 -7.10 -20.15 0.21
CA ALA A 108 -5.90 -19.92 1.01
C ALA A 108 -4.72 -19.40 0.17
N LEU A 109 -4.46 -19.98 -1.00
CA LEU A 109 -3.39 -19.52 -1.89
C LEU A 109 -3.62 -18.07 -2.38
N SER A 110 -4.88 -17.70 -2.67
CA SER A 110 -5.20 -16.34 -3.11
C SER A 110 -4.90 -15.32 -2.02
N LEU A 111 -5.29 -15.60 -0.77
CA LEU A 111 -5.02 -14.72 0.36
C LEU A 111 -3.52 -14.63 0.68
N VAL A 112 -2.82 -15.77 0.65
CA VAL A 112 -1.36 -15.82 0.83
C VAL A 112 -0.64 -15.03 -0.28
N SER A 113 -1.08 -15.15 -1.54
CA SER A 113 -0.61 -14.35 -2.68
C SER A 113 -0.77 -12.86 -2.42
N GLY A 114 -1.94 -12.41 -1.97
CA GLY A 114 -2.22 -11.03 -1.63
C GLY A 114 -1.33 -10.48 -0.50
N ILE A 115 -1.07 -11.30 0.53
CA ILE A 115 -0.17 -10.96 1.64
C ILE A 115 1.28 -10.80 1.15
N VAL A 116 1.81 -11.78 0.41
CA VAL A 116 3.18 -11.70 -0.13
C VAL A 116 3.34 -10.49 -1.03
N GLN A 117 2.37 -10.23 -1.90
CA GLN A 117 2.36 -9.04 -2.74
C GLN A 117 2.42 -7.75 -1.91
N LYS A 118 1.60 -7.63 -0.86
CA LYS A 118 1.60 -6.46 0.04
C LYS A 118 2.99 -6.25 0.63
N HIS A 119 3.61 -7.29 1.19
CA HIS A 119 4.92 -7.16 1.83
C HIS A 119 6.06 -6.83 0.85
N VAL A 120 6.02 -7.37 -0.37
CA VAL A 120 6.97 -7.06 -1.45
C VAL A 120 6.84 -5.60 -1.89
N VAL A 121 5.63 -5.16 -2.27
CA VAL A 121 5.39 -3.79 -2.75
C VAL A 121 5.62 -2.76 -1.64
N ASN A 122 5.44 -3.14 -0.37
CA ASN A 122 5.77 -2.26 0.75
C ASN A 122 7.25 -1.87 0.78
N GLY A 123 8.18 -2.62 0.19
CA GLY A 123 9.60 -2.21 0.14
C GLY A 123 9.77 -0.87 -0.57
N SER A 124 9.17 -0.75 -1.74
CA SER A 124 9.14 0.48 -2.53
C SER A 124 8.41 1.63 -1.80
N ARG A 125 7.29 1.33 -1.15
CA ARG A 125 6.49 2.34 -0.43
C ARG A 125 7.20 2.86 0.82
N ASP A 126 7.72 1.95 1.64
CA ASP A 126 8.42 2.30 2.87
C ASP A 126 9.69 3.09 2.54
N TYR A 127 10.36 2.78 1.43
CA TYR A 127 11.42 3.62 0.89
C TYR A 127 10.94 5.04 0.61
N GLY A 128 9.90 5.20 -0.22
CA GLY A 128 9.39 6.51 -0.62
C GLY A 128 8.94 7.38 0.56
N ILE A 129 8.23 6.77 1.52
CA ILE A 129 7.80 7.46 2.75
C ILE A 129 9.00 7.91 3.57
N GLU A 130 10.05 7.10 3.63
CA GLU A 130 11.23 7.40 4.43
C GLU A 130 12.04 8.56 3.84
N VAL A 131 12.31 8.55 2.53
CA VAL A 131 13.04 9.63 1.87
C VAL A 131 12.24 10.95 1.84
N MET A 132 10.91 10.87 1.93
CA MET A 132 10.00 12.01 2.03
C MET A 132 9.61 12.38 3.47
N ARG A 133 10.28 11.85 4.50
CA ARG A 133 9.85 12.05 5.90
C ARG A 133 9.70 13.52 6.29
N SER A 134 10.56 14.39 5.77
CA SER A 134 10.57 15.83 6.04
C SER A 134 9.84 16.66 4.98
N GLU A 135 9.23 16.00 4.00
CA GLU A 135 8.63 16.63 2.82
C GLU A 135 7.11 16.50 2.83
N VAL A 136 6.46 17.39 2.10
CA VAL A 136 5.02 17.27 1.80
C VAL A 136 4.87 16.50 0.50
N TRP A 137 4.11 15.41 0.53
CA TRP A 137 3.94 14.54 -0.63
C TRP A 137 2.48 14.21 -0.92
N MET A 138 2.24 13.80 -2.16
CA MET A 138 0.96 13.46 -2.74
C MET A 138 0.96 11.99 -3.14
N ARG A 139 -0.19 11.33 -3.04
CA ARG A 139 -0.31 9.93 -3.46
C ARG A 139 -0.78 9.86 -4.90
N ASP A 140 0.12 9.47 -5.80
CA ASP A 140 -0.22 9.20 -7.19
C ASP A 140 -0.76 7.75 -7.34
N ALA A 141 -2.04 7.62 -7.67
CA ALA A 141 -2.68 6.34 -7.95
C ALA A 141 -2.95 6.17 -9.45
N ARG A 142 -2.69 4.96 -9.97
CA ARG A 142 -2.88 4.65 -11.39
C ARG A 142 -4.35 4.78 -11.83
N PRO A 143 -4.62 5.05 -13.12
CA PRO A 143 -5.95 4.87 -13.68
C PRO A 143 -6.55 3.49 -13.33
N GLY A 144 -7.85 3.46 -13.03
CA GLY A 144 -8.53 2.23 -12.62
C GLY A 144 -8.18 1.72 -11.22
N ALA A 145 -7.54 2.52 -10.36
CA ALA A 145 -7.29 2.16 -8.97
C ALA A 145 -8.60 1.85 -8.21
N CYS A 146 -8.52 1.02 -7.16
CA CYS A 146 -9.67 0.73 -6.31
C CYS A 146 -10.12 1.98 -5.54
N THR A 147 -11.38 2.02 -5.08
CA THR A 147 -11.96 3.20 -4.41
C THR A 147 -11.15 3.67 -3.20
N PHE A 148 -10.50 2.75 -2.48
CA PHE A 148 -9.59 3.11 -1.38
C PHE A 148 -8.36 3.88 -1.85
N CYS A 149 -7.73 3.44 -2.93
CA CYS A 149 -6.59 4.15 -3.52
C CYS A 149 -7.01 5.51 -4.09
N ARG A 150 -8.22 5.61 -4.67
CA ARG A 150 -8.80 6.88 -5.14
C ARG A 150 -9.00 7.85 -3.99
N LEU A 151 -9.63 7.40 -2.89
CA LEU A 151 -9.79 8.17 -1.66
C LEU A 151 -8.43 8.71 -1.17
N LEU A 152 -7.40 7.86 -1.12
CA LEU A 152 -6.08 8.31 -0.68
C LEU A 152 -5.40 9.26 -1.67
N ALA A 153 -5.64 9.14 -2.98
CA ALA A 153 -5.07 10.01 -4.01
C ALA A 153 -5.74 11.38 -4.07
N THR A 154 -7.01 11.48 -3.66
CA THR A 154 -7.75 12.75 -3.58
C THR A 154 -7.52 13.46 -2.26
N ARG A 155 -7.01 12.77 -1.23
CA ARG A 155 -6.60 13.40 0.03
C ARG A 155 -5.38 14.29 -0.18
N GLY A 156 -5.49 15.54 0.28
CA GLY A 156 -4.49 16.58 0.06
C GLY A 156 -4.69 17.38 -1.23
N VAL A 157 -5.49 16.87 -2.18
CA VAL A 157 -5.87 17.61 -3.41
C VAL A 157 -7.07 18.48 -3.08
N GLN A 158 -6.95 19.80 -3.27
CA GLN A 158 -8.09 20.72 -3.21
C GLN A 158 -8.47 21.24 -4.59
N ASP A 159 -9.68 21.78 -4.69
CA ASP A 159 -10.29 22.30 -5.91
C ASP A 159 -9.32 23.18 -6.72
N LYS A 160 -9.19 22.89 -8.03
CA LYS A 160 -8.36 23.67 -8.95
C LYS A 160 -8.77 25.14 -9.02
N SER A 161 -10.01 25.50 -8.65
CA SER A 161 -10.45 26.90 -8.62
C SER A 161 -9.78 27.75 -7.55
N THR A 162 -9.21 27.14 -6.50
CA THR A 162 -8.52 27.85 -5.40
C THR A 162 -6.99 27.71 -5.42
N GLY A 163 -6.46 26.80 -6.25
CA GLY A 163 -5.02 26.70 -6.55
C GLY A 163 -4.13 26.35 -5.35
N ARG A 164 -4.68 25.72 -4.31
CA ARG A 164 -3.94 25.40 -3.08
C ARG A 164 -4.25 23.99 -2.61
N PHE A 165 -3.22 23.16 -2.44
CA PHE A 165 -3.33 21.91 -1.69
C PHE A 165 -3.61 22.24 -0.22
N THR A 166 -4.56 21.56 0.43
CA THR A 166 -4.60 21.54 1.90
C THR A 166 -3.73 20.42 2.34
N ASP A 167 -2.49 20.76 2.65
CA ASP A 167 -1.52 19.96 3.41
C ASP A 167 -1.47 18.53 2.88
N GLY A 168 -0.64 18.28 1.87
CA GLY A 168 -0.35 16.93 1.40
C GLY A 168 0.07 16.02 2.56
N PHE A 169 0.30 14.74 2.30
CA PHE A 169 0.73 13.83 3.36
C PHE A 169 2.05 14.31 3.98
N THR A 170 2.06 14.50 5.31
CA THR A 170 3.27 14.46 6.11
C THR A 170 3.55 13.02 6.59
N SER A 171 4.73 12.73 7.14
CA SER A 171 5.01 11.40 7.74
C SER A 171 4.01 11.04 8.84
N ASP A 172 3.51 12.04 9.58
CA ASP A 172 2.53 11.87 10.65
C ASP A 172 1.12 11.59 10.08
N ASP A 173 0.74 12.20 8.96
CA ASP A 173 -0.51 11.89 8.25
C ASP A 173 -0.49 10.50 7.62
N ALA A 174 0.67 10.04 7.15
CA ALA A 174 0.87 8.68 6.68
C ALA A 174 0.71 7.66 7.82
N ALA A 175 1.15 8.01 9.03
CA ALA A 175 0.97 7.22 10.26
C ALA A 175 -0.48 7.23 10.77
N ALA A 176 -1.22 8.34 10.61
CA ALA A 176 -2.65 8.41 10.93
C ALA A 176 -3.50 7.45 10.07
N VAL A 177 -3.07 7.17 8.84
CA VAL A 177 -3.67 6.15 7.95
C VAL A 177 -3.24 4.72 8.31
N LYS A 178 -2.13 4.55 9.05
CA LYS A 178 -1.78 3.29 9.74
C LYS A 178 -2.64 3.05 10.99
N GLY A 179 -3.86 3.61 11.05
CA GLY A 179 -4.87 3.33 12.07
C GLY A 179 -4.52 3.73 13.50
N GLY A 180 -3.66 4.73 13.67
CA GLY A 180 -3.42 5.41 14.94
C GLY A 180 -4.58 6.32 15.38
N GLY A 181 -5.83 5.92 15.13
CA GLY A 181 -6.99 6.59 15.71
C GLY A 181 -6.97 6.40 17.22
N SER A 182 -6.66 7.47 17.94
CA SER A 182 -6.59 7.57 19.40
C SER A 182 -7.86 7.06 20.08
N ARG A 183 -7.91 5.74 20.35
CA ARG A 183 -8.84 5.04 21.26
C ARG A 183 -8.41 3.59 21.42
N VAL A 184 -7.19 3.37 21.93
CA VAL A 184 -6.88 2.13 22.65
C VAL A 184 -7.69 2.16 23.94
N ARG A 185 -8.92 1.66 23.91
CA ARG A 185 -9.60 1.26 25.13
C ARG A 185 -8.93 -0.02 25.60
N ALA A 186 -8.18 0.10 26.69
CA ALA A 186 -7.65 -1.02 27.43
C ALA A 186 -8.76 -2.05 27.72
N GLY A 187 -8.51 -3.30 27.32
CA GLY A 187 -9.26 -4.47 27.77
C GLY A 187 -10.52 -4.80 26.97
N VAL A 188 -10.37 -5.43 25.80
CA VAL A 188 -11.20 -6.58 25.39
C VAL A 188 -10.33 -7.48 24.51
N ALA A 189 -10.03 -8.69 24.98
CA ALA A 189 -9.53 -9.77 24.16
C ALA A 189 -10.73 -10.41 23.44
N ASP A 190 -11.02 -9.97 22.22
CA ASP A 190 -11.76 -10.75 21.23
C ASP A 190 -11.64 -10.10 19.83
N GLY A 191 -11.10 -10.83 18.85
CA GLY A 191 -11.28 -10.61 17.41
C GLY A 191 -10.96 -9.25 16.74
N GLY A 192 -10.46 -8.23 17.45
CA GLY A 192 -10.30 -6.88 16.90
C GLY A 192 -8.98 -6.68 16.15
N GLN A 193 -9.05 -6.54 14.82
CA GLN A 193 -7.93 -6.12 13.97
C GLN A 193 -7.26 -4.88 14.54
N ALA A 194 -5.95 -4.98 14.82
CA ALA A 194 -5.10 -3.81 15.00
C ALA A 194 -5.08 -3.07 13.66
N ILE A 195 -5.75 -1.94 13.64
CA ILE A 195 -5.83 -1.03 12.49
C ILE A 195 -4.42 -0.47 12.30
N GLY A 196 -3.61 -1.20 11.52
CA GLY A 196 -2.34 -0.80 10.92
C GLY A 196 -2.18 -1.37 9.52
N ASP A 197 -3.27 -1.98 9.02
CA ASP A 197 -3.28 -2.99 7.97
C ASP A 197 -4.04 -2.60 6.70
N ALA A 198 -4.60 -1.39 6.64
CA ALA A 198 -5.45 -0.93 5.54
C ALA A 198 -4.64 -0.49 4.30
N PHE A 199 -3.93 -1.44 3.68
CA PHE A 199 -3.60 -1.37 2.26
C PHE A 199 -4.17 -2.61 1.60
N HIS A 200 -5.05 -2.41 0.62
CA HIS A 200 -5.66 -3.51 -0.12
C HIS A 200 -4.59 -4.25 -0.95
N GLU A 201 -4.83 -5.54 -1.16
CA GLU A 201 -4.11 -6.36 -2.13
C GLU A 201 -4.19 -5.64 -3.50
N ASN A 202 -3.05 -5.33 -4.13
CA ASN A 202 -2.91 -4.54 -5.38
C ASN A 202 -2.69 -3.02 -5.32
N CYS A 203 -2.38 -2.43 -4.16
CA CYS A 203 -2.02 -0.99 -4.12
C CYS A 203 -0.61 -0.71 -4.68
N MET A 204 -0.53 -0.20 -5.91
CA MET A 204 0.70 0.31 -6.58
C MET A 204 0.75 1.85 -6.60
N CYS A 205 0.24 2.49 -5.54
CA CYS A 205 0.29 3.95 -5.43
C CYS A 205 1.70 4.42 -5.08
N LEU A 206 2.08 5.56 -5.62
CA LEU A 206 3.41 6.15 -5.49
C LEU A 206 3.32 7.41 -4.61
N PRO A 207 4.16 7.55 -3.58
CA PRO A 207 4.49 8.85 -3.03
C PRO A 207 5.16 9.74 -4.09
N VAL A 208 4.73 10.98 -4.23
CA VAL A 208 5.29 11.99 -5.13
C VAL A 208 5.39 13.32 -4.40
N LEU A 209 6.53 14.01 -4.42
CA LEU A 209 6.68 15.34 -3.83
C LEU A 209 5.58 16.27 -4.34
N GLN A 210 5.00 17.06 -3.44
CA GLN A 210 3.94 18.00 -3.82
C GLN A 210 4.42 19.00 -4.88
N SER A 211 5.68 19.43 -4.82
CA SER A 211 6.31 20.31 -5.81
C SER A 211 6.45 19.69 -7.19
N GLU A 212 6.45 18.35 -7.28
CA GLU A 212 6.63 17.60 -8.52
C GLU A 212 5.33 16.90 -8.98
N TYR A 213 4.22 17.13 -8.27
CA TYR A 213 2.94 16.46 -8.54
C TYR A 213 1.99 17.36 -9.34
N ASP A 214 1.84 17.06 -10.63
CA ASP A 214 0.73 17.56 -11.43
C ASP A 214 -0.48 16.66 -11.28
N VAL A 215 -1.64 17.23 -10.92
CA VAL A 215 -2.85 16.47 -10.61
C VAL A 215 -3.38 15.82 -11.90
N PRO A 216 -3.38 14.47 -12.01
CA PRO A 216 -3.86 13.81 -13.21
C PRO A 216 -5.36 14.00 -13.40
N SER A 217 -5.83 14.04 -14.65
CA SER A 217 -7.25 14.25 -14.98
C SER A 217 -8.19 13.22 -14.35
N HIS A 218 -7.75 11.96 -14.24
CA HIS A 218 -8.54 10.92 -13.58
C HIS A 218 -8.68 11.15 -12.06
N VAL A 219 -7.74 11.85 -11.42
CA VAL A 219 -7.83 12.20 -10.00
C VAL A 219 -8.82 13.34 -9.79
N GLU A 220 -9.01 14.23 -10.77
CA GLU A 220 -10.05 15.29 -10.71
C GLU A 220 -11.45 14.70 -10.68
N GLU A 221 -11.71 13.67 -11.48
CA GLU A 221 -12.98 12.94 -11.46
C GLU A 221 -13.22 12.28 -10.08
N TRP A 222 -12.17 11.72 -9.50
CA TRP A 222 -12.25 11.12 -8.16
C TRP A 222 -12.42 12.16 -7.07
N LEU A 223 -11.86 13.37 -7.25
CA LEU A 223 -12.02 14.47 -6.31
C LEU A 223 -13.48 14.91 -6.24
N ALA A 224 -14.17 14.96 -7.37
CA ALA A 224 -15.61 15.20 -7.39
C ALA A 224 -16.39 14.13 -6.59
N GLN A 225 -16.06 12.84 -6.80
CA GLN A 225 -16.66 11.73 -6.05
C GLN A 225 -16.36 11.80 -4.55
N TYR A 226 -15.12 12.16 -4.20
CA TYR A 226 -14.70 12.34 -2.82
C TYR A 226 -15.48 13.48 -2.16
N ASN A 227 -15.61 14.63 -2.82
CA ASN A 227 -16.34 15.78 -2.30
C ASN A 227 -17.84 15.48 -2.13
N GLU A 228 -18.46 14.78 -3.09
CA GLU A 228 -19.84 14.32 -2.97
C GLU A 228 -20.03 13.38 -1.76
N ALA A 229 -19.16 12.37 -1.63
CA ALA A 229 -19.18 11.44 -0.52
C ALA A 229 -18.94 12.15 0.83
N TYR A 230 -17.98 13.08 0.88
CA TYR A 230 -17.64 13.89 2.04
C TYR A 230 -18.82 14.72 2.52
N SER A 231 -19.52 15.39 1.60
CA SER A 231 -20.72 16.16 1.88
C SER A 231 -21.87 15.27 2.36
N ALA A 232 -22.07 14.10 1.73
CA ALA A 232 -23.15 13.18 2.08
C ALA A 232 -23.03 12.62 3.51
N VAL A 233 -21.81 12.41 4.02
CA VAL A 233 -21.58 11.89 5.37
C VAL A 233 -21.42 12.98 6.44
N GLY A 234 -21.52 14.26 6.07
CA GLY A 234 -21.48 15.38 7.01
C GLY A 234 -20.09 15.76 7.53
N GLY A 235 -19.00 15.35 6.86
CA GLY A 235 -17.62 15.80 7.15
C GLY A 235 -16.60 14.75 7.60
N ALA A 236 -15.38 15.21 7.88
CA ALA A 236 -14.09 14.48 7.78
C ALA A 236 -13.73 13.45 8.86
N SER A 237 -14.50 13.28 9.93
CA SER A 237 -14.02 12.48 11.07
C SER A 237 -14.08 10.98 10.82
N ASP A 238 -14.87 10.52 9.84
CA ASP A 238 -15.02 9.11 9.51
C ASP A 238 -14.65 8.83 8.04
N LEU A 239 -13.37 8.58 7.79
CA LEU A 239 -12.87 8.16 6.47
C LEU A 239 -13.46 6.82 6.01
N SER A 240 -13.94 5.97 6.93
CA SER A 240 -14.60 4.71 6.56
C SER A 240 -15.98 4.98 5.98
N ALA A 241 -16.72 5.93 6.54
CA ALA A 241 -17.99 6.39 5.99
C ALA A 241 -17.81 7.02 4.60
N VAL A 242 -16.82 7.90 4.44
CA VAL A 242 -16.49 8.49 3.13
C VAL A 242 -16.13 7.39 2.12
N LEU A 243 -15.28 6.43 2.50
CA LEU A 243 -14.91 5.30 1.63
C LEU A 243 -16.12 4.46 1.21
N SER A 244 -17.03 4.18 2.15
CA SER A 244 -18.25 3.42 1.88
C SER A 244 -19.13 4.16 0.87
N GLU A 245 -19.28 5.46 1.02
CA GLU A 245 -20.08 6.28 0.12
C GLU A 245 -19.43 6.43 -1.27
N MET A 246 -18.11 6.61 -1.34
CA MET A 246 -17.39 6.59 -2.62
C MET A 246 -17.56 5.25 -3.36
N ARG A 247 -17.64 4.11 -2.63
CA ARG A 247 -17.89 2.80 -3.26
C ARG A 247 -19.29 2.74 -3.85
N ARG A 248 -20.28 3.26 -3.13
CA ARG A 248 -21.67 3.39 -3.61
C ARG A 248 -21.74 4.24 -4.88
N LEU A 249 -21.08 5.40 -4.90
CA LEU A 249 -21.06 6.33 -6.05
C LEU A 249 -20.33 5.76 -7.26
N SER A 250 -19.21 5.06 -7.05
CA SER A 250 -18.39 4.52 -8.14
C SER A 250 -18.90 3.19 -8.72
N GLY A 251 -19.98 2.61 -8.17
CA GLY A 251 -20.50 1.31 -8.58
C GLY A 251 -19.55 0.13 -8.34
N HIS A 252 -18.46 0.34 -7.60
CA HIS A 252 -17.49 -0.70 -7.26
C HIS A 252 -17.92 -1.37 -5.95
N ALA A 253 -18.65 -2.49 -6.06
CA ALA A 253 -18.74 -3.48 -4.99
C ALA A 253 -17.48 -4.37 -5.03
N HIS A 254 -16.91 -4.72 -3.87
CA HIS A 254 -15.83 -5.70 -3.77
C HIS A 254 -16.37 -7.10 -4.06
#